data_AF-A0ABD5W8D5-F1
#
_entry.id   AF-A0ABD5W8D5-F1
#
_cell.length_a   1.000
_cell.length_b   1.000
_cell.length_c   1.000
_cell.angle_alpha   90.00
_cell.angle_beta   90.00
_cell.angle_gamma   90.00
#
_symmetry.space_group_name_H-M   'P 1'
#
loop_
_entity.id
_entity.type
_entity.pdbx_description
1 polymer ?
#
loop_
_entity_poly.entity_id
_entity_poly.type
_entity_poly.pdbx_seq_one_letter_code
_entity_poly.pdbx_strand_id
1 'polypeptide(L)'
;MNSLSGTDRAQTAVLGNLLLVAIAIVLGSIIVVVALGILENPAAPPYAAVEVENGERVLLMQEQNLEEVLIQDEAGNIHGRMGSVGDTVSLAEVDPRLEYSIIAVGAEQSSKIRTLTASELIGDISEPSSSPASVTASDIEGDGSESNPFIIRTDSELQAVGNETANLSPKDSYRLGNNIDASKTDEWNGGDGFDPIQDFEGAFDGDGHRILGLTIARESEDNVGLFANVKKSGEIKSFSVEDFAISGANAVGGVVGENQGTIMEVSGGYQVSDVYDDAVVGNQNVGGLVGENTNGGQIIDSSVRGKITGDSSEIAGLVGFNDGTVENSVSTATVTIEELGNRHVAGLVGTNEGTISDSYATGDVTVNDAQDDFPRVGGLVGENFGTIERSHATGDVTGVEGAVPVIIITAAWSGSTGSERLKNPSPLVMSKQTGVPARWLVG
;
A
#
# COMPACT_ATOMS: atom_id res chain seq x y z
N MET A 1 -5.19 -65.78 -63.45
CA MET A 1 -4.12 -66.79 -63.35
C MET A 1 -2.89 -66.09 -62.81
N ASN A 2 -2.46 -66.51 -61.61
CA ASN A 2 -1.09 -66.64 -61.07
C ASN A 2 0.04 -65.84 -61.76
N SER A 3 0.99 -65.21 -61.07
CA SER A 3 1.46 -65.32 -59.70
C SER A 3 2.48 -64.21 -59.46
N LEU A 4 2.40 -63.52 -58.32
CA LEU A 4 3.50 -62.70 -57.80
C LEU A 4 4.42 -63.59 -56.97
N SER A 5 5.68 -63.71 -57.37
CA SER A 5 6.76 -64.27 -56.56
C SER A 5 8.02 -63.44 -56.75
N GLY A 6 8.63 -63.02 -55.64
CA GLY A 6 10.00 -62.52 -55.62
C GLY A 6 10.13 -61.17 -54.95
N THR A 7 10.69 -61.20 -53.73
CA THR A 7 11.43 -60.09 -53.10
C THR A 7 10.70 -58.75 -52.89
N ASP A 8 9.94 -58.65 -51.79
CA ASP A 8 9.86 -57.41 -51.00
C ASP A 8 9.26 -57.59 -49.59
N ARG A 9 9.46 -58.77 -48.99
CA ARG A 9 9.18 -59.00 -47.56
C ARG A 9 10.43 -58.70 -46.71
N ALA A 10 10.91 -57.46 -46.80
CA ALA A 10 11.86 -56.85 -45.87
C ALA A 10 11.89 -55.29 -45.98
N GLN A 11 10.90 -54.66 -46.62
CA GLN A 11 10.80 -53.19 -46.72
C GLN A 11 9.44 -52.61 -46.28
N THR A 12 8.67 -53.35 -45.47
CA THR A 12 7.38 -52.88 -44.91
C THR A 12 7.31 -53.00 -43.39
N ALA A 13 8.45 -52.83 -42.72
CA ALA A 13 8.54 -52.75 -41.25
C ALA A 13 9.57 -51.73 -40.74
N VAL A 14 10.15 -50.88 -41.60
CA VAL A 14 11.13 -49.84 -41.21
C VAL A 14 10.73 -48.40 -41.62
N LEU A 15 9.62 -48.21 -42.35
CA LEU A 15 9.06 -46.87 -42.63
C LEU A 15 7.82 -46.51 -41.79
N GLY A 16 7.38 -47.37 -40.88
CA GLY A 16 6.27 -47.10 -39.96
C GLY A 16 6.66 -46.47 -38.62
N ASN A 17 7.95 -46.39 -38.28
CA ASN A 17 8.43 -45.90 -36.99
C ASN A 17 9.46 -44.74 -37.07
N LEU A 18 9.57 -44.07 -38.22
CA LEU A 18 10.31 -42.80 -38.37
C LEU A 18 9.42 -41.60 -38.72
N LEU A 19 8.10 -41.78 -38.82
CA LEU A 19 7.12 -40.69 -38.99
C LEU A 19 6.45 -40.27 -37.67
N LEU A 20 6.79 -40.91 -36.55
CA LEU A 20 6.25 -40.57 -35.23
C LEU A 20 7.25 -39.89 -34.28
N VAL A 21 8.48 -39.58 -34.75
CA VAL A 21 9.51 -38.90 -33.94
C VAL A 21 9.97 -37.56 -34.58
N ALA A 22 9.38 -37.15 -35.71
CA ALA A 22 9.64 -35.84 -36.34
C ALA A 22 8.46 -34.86 -36.26
N ILE A 23 7.43 -35.17 -35.45
CA ILE A 23 6.28 -34.28 -35.18
C ILE A 23 6.27 -33.78 -33.71
N ALA A 24 7.25 -34.17 -32.89
CA ALA A 24 7.37 -33.71 -31.50
C ALA A 24 8.49 -32.68 -31.26
N ILE A 25 9.23 -32.25 -32.29
CA ILE A 25 10.32 -31.26 -32.15
C ILE A 25 10.34 -30.36 -33.39
N VAL A 26 9.33 -29.49 -33.57
CA VAL A 26 9.37 -28.13 -34.16
C VAL A 26 7.97 -27.50 -33.94
N LEU A 27 7.57 -27.35 -32.68
CA LEU A 27 6.46 -26.47 -32.27
C LEU A 27 6.98 -25.53 -31.18
N GLY A 28 8.10 -24.89 -31.50
CA GLY A 28 8.68 -23.81 -30.73
C GLY A 28 9.23 -22.80 -31.73
N SER A 29 8.75 -21.57 -31.62
CA SER A 29 9.38 -20.35 -32.12
C SER A 29 9.04 -19.90 -33.56
N ILE A 30 8.31 -18.78 -33.60
CA ILE A 30 8.50 -17.60 -34.48
C ILE A 30 7.69 -17.52 -35.80
N ILE A 31 6.61 -16.75 -35.74
CA ILE A 31 6.25 -15.56 -36.57
C ILE A 31 6.78 -15.56 -38.02
N VAL A 32 5.88 -15.62 -39.02
CA VAL A 32 5.86 -14.71 -40.19
C VAL A 32 4.42 -14.54 -40.70
N VAL A 33 3.96 -13.29 -40.66
CA VAL A 33 2.76 -12.73 -41.29
C VAL A 33 2.86 -12.76 -42.81
N VAL A 34 1.82 -13.22 -43.53
CA VAL A 34 1.51 -12.71 -44.88
C VAL A 34 0.00 -12.65 -45.11
N ALA A 35 -0.49 -11.43 -45.37
CA ALA A 35 -1.84 -11.10 -45.79
C ALA A 35 -2.17 -11.58 -47.22
N LEU A 36 -3.49 -11.72 -47.47
CA LEU A 36 -4.26 -11.75 -48.72
C LEU A 36 -5.01 -13.06 -48.97
N GLY A 37 -6.35 -12.98 -48.94
CA GLY A 37 -7.22 -13.99 -49.53
C GLY A 37 -8.59 -14.06 -48.88
N ILE A 38 -9.42 -13.04 -49.10
CA ILE A 38 -10.87 -13.22 -49.08
C ILE A 38 -11.19 -14.30 -50.13
N LEU A 39 -11.58 -15.49 -49.68
CA LEU A 39 -12.40 -16.41 -50.44
C LEU A 39 -13.73 -16.51 -49.71
N GLU A 40 -14.67 -15.71 -50.18
CA GLU A 40 -16.07 -15.69 -49.78
C GLU A 40 -16.66 -17.10 -49.85
N ASN A 41 -17.06 -17.63 -48.70
CA ASN A 41 -18.13 -18.61 -48.62
C ASN A 41 -19.40 -17.85 -48.20
N PRO A 42 -20.37 -17.58 -49.09
CA PRO A 42 -21.51 -16.70 -48.80
C PRO A 42 -22.64 -17.37 -47.99
N ALA A 43 -22.36 -18.46 -47.27
CA ALA A 43 -23.38 -19.20 -46.52
C ALA A 43 -22.94 -19.71 -45.14
N ALA A 44 -21.89 -19.13 -44.54
CA ALA A 44 -21.59 -19.35 -43.12
C ALA A 44 -22.08 -18.14 -42.30
N PRO A 45 -22.85 -18.34 -41.21
CA PRO A 45 -23.25 -17.23 -40.35
C PRO A 45 -22.02 -16.55 -39.72
N PRO A 46 -22.09 -15.24 -39.39
CA PRO A 46 -20.98 -14.58 -38.74
C PRO A 46 -20.75 -15.19 -37.35
N TYR A 47 -19.55 -15.70 -37.12
CA TYR A 47 -19.08 -16.10 -35.78
C TYR A 47 -18.44 -14.87 -35.12
N ALA A 48 -18.74 -14.65 -33.84
CA ALA A 48 -18.02 -13.69 -33.02
C ALA A 48 -16.81 -14.39 -32.37
N ALA A 49 -15.61 -13.83 -32.53
CA ALA A 49 -14.41 -14.28 -31.84
C ALA A 49 -13.93 -13.16 -30.92
N VAL A 50 -13.64 -13.50 -29.65
CA VAL A 50 -12.98 -12.62 -28.69
C VAL A 50 -11.52 -13.04 -28.59
N GLU A 51 -10.61 -12.08 -28.74
CA GLU A 51 -9.16 -12.30 -28.64
C GLU A 51 -8.70 -11.77 -27.28
N VAL A 52 -8.25 -12.67 -26.40
CA VAL A 52 -7.70 -12.32 -25.08
C VAL A 52 -6.18 -12.14 -25.24
N GLU A 53 -5.56 -11.31 -24.39
CA GLU A 53 -4.21 -10.70 -24.54
C GLU A 53 -3.03 -11.66 -24.84
N ASN A 54 -3.23 -12.98 -24.74
CA ASN A 54 -2.25 -14.01 -25.11
C ASN A 54 -2.50 -14.70 -26.48
N GLY A 55 -3.42 -14.18 -27.30
CA GLY A 55 -3.72 -14.71 -28.64
C GLY A 55 -4.62 -15.95 -28.66
N GLU A 56 -5.21 -16.33 -27.52
CA GLU A 56 -6.30 -17.30 -27.50
C GLU A 56 -7.59 -16.67 -28.03
N ARG A 57 -8.21 -17.34 -29.00
CA ARG A 57 -9.50 -16.96 -29.58
C ARG A 57 -10.62 -17.77 -28.94
N VAL A 58 -11.44 -17.13 -28.12
CA VAL A 58 -12.66 -17.74 -27.58
C VAL A 58 -13.78 -17.57 -28.61
N LEU A 59 -14.26 -18.68 -29.15
CA LEU A 59 -15.33 -18.70 -30.14
C LEU A 59 -16.69 -18.59 -29.43
N LEU A 60 -17.41 -17.49 -29.63
CA LEU A 60 -18.75 -17.32 -29.09
C LEU A 60 -19.77 -17.86 -30.09
N MET A 61 -20.63 -18.80 -29.65
CA MET A 61 -21.74 -19.29 -30.46
C MET A 61 -22.87 -18.25 -30.56
N GLN A 62 -23.62 -18.33 -31.65
CA GLN A 62 -24.69 -17.41 -32.05
C GLN A 62 -25.72 -17.11 -30.94
N GLU A 63 -25.72 -15.89 -30.43
CA GLU A 63 -26.97 -15.23 -30.05
C GLU A 63 -27.26 -14.15 -31.09
N GLN A 64 -28.39 -14.28 -31.80
CA GLN A 64 -28.79 -13.39 -32.91
C GLN A 64 -29.09 -11.94 -32.46
N ASN A 65 -28.87 -11.59 -31.19
CA ASN A 65 -29.07 -10.27 -30.59
C ASN A 65 -28.05 -9.99 -29.47
N LEU A 66 -26.78 -10.39 -29.62
CA LEU A 66 -25.73 -10.03 -28.68
C LEU A 66 -25.48 -8.51 -28.76
N GLU A 67 -25.72 -7.79 -27.65
CA GLU A 67 -25.55 -6.34 -27.56
C GLU A 67 -24.16 -5.97 -27.01
N GLU A 68 -23.72 -6.65 -25.95
CA GLU A 68 -22.40 -6.48 -25.36
C GLU A 68 -21.87 -7.79 -24.74
N VAL A 69 -20.55 -7.87 -24.57
CA VAL A 69 -19.90 -8.88 -23.74
C VAL A 69 -19.26 -8.17 -22.55
N LEU A 70 -19.52 -8.70 -21.36
CA LEU A 70 -19.00 -8.17 -20.10
C LEU A 70 -17.99 -9.14 -19.50
N ILE A 71 -16.97 -8.58 -18.84
CA ILE A 71 -16.13 -9.31 -17.90
C ILE A 71 -16.53 -8.82 -16.50
N GLN A 72 -17.08 -9.74 -15.72
CA GLN A 72 -17.68 -9.44 -14.42
C GLN A 72 -17.05 -10.33 -13.33
N ASP A 73 -16.75 -9.77 -12.16
CA ASP A 73 -16.33 -10.57 -11.00
C ASP A 73 -17.51 -11.29 -10.31
N GLU A 74 -17.24 -12.04 -9.25
CA GLU A 74 -18.27 -12.74 -8.47
C GLU A 74 -19.24 -11.80 -7.72
N ALA A 75 -18.78 -10.58 -7.39
CA ALA A 75 -19.58 -9.56 -6.71
C ALA A 75 -20.50 -8.80 -7.67
N GLY A 76 -20.28 -8.92 -8.97
CA GLY A 76 -21.07 -8.31 -10.02
C GLY A 76 -20.46 -7.02 -10.59
N ASN A 77 -19.23 -6.66 -10.23
CA ASN A 77 -18.56 -5.48 -10.77
C ASN A 77 -18.03 -5.75 -12.18
N ILE A 78 -18.08 -4.74 -13.04
CA ILE A 78 -17.71 -4.86 -14.45
C ILE A 78 -16.30 -4.32 -14.65
N HIS A 79 -15.39 -5.20 -15.03
CA HIS A 79 -13.96 -4.92 -15.23
C HIS A 79 -13.61 -4.70 -16.70
N GLY A 80 -14.53 -5.04 -17.61
CA GLY A 80 -14.35 -4.88 -19.04
C GLY A 80 -15.67 -4.95 -19.82
N ARG A 81 -15.77 -4.16 -20.89
CA ARG A 81 -16.93 -4.12 -21.80
C ARG A 81 -16.51 -4.21 -23.26
N MET A 82 -17.21 -5.03 -24.04
CA MET A 82 -17.02 -5.16 -25.49
C MET A 82 -18.32 -4.83 -26.21
N GLY A 83 -18.29 -3.83 -27.10
CA GLY A 83 -19.46 -3.41 -27.87
C GLY A 83 -19.53 -4.03 -29.27
N SER A 84 -18.45 -4.65 -29.75
CA SER A 84 -18.39 -5.23 -31.10
C SER A 84 -17.42 -6.41 -31.21
N VAL A 85 -17.65 -7.24 -32.22
CA VAL A 85 -16.80 -8.41 -32.54
C VAL A 85 -15.42 -7.92 -32.99
N GLY A 86 -14.38 -8.34 -32.27
CA GLY A 86 -12.98 -7.96 -32.53
C GLY A 86 -12.47 -6.77 -31.72
N ASP A 87 -13.27 -6.22 -30.81
CA ASP A 87 -12.80 -5.22 -29.85
C ASP A 87 -11.77 -5.83 -28.88
N THR A 88 -10.79 -5.03 -28.48
CA THR A 88 -9.83 -5.37 -27.42
C THR A 88 -10.24 -4.59 -26.17
N VAL A 89 -10.32 -5.26 -25.03
CA VAL A 89 -10.68 -4.62 -23.76
C VAL A 89 -9.42 -4.37 -22.96
N SER A 90 -9.19 -3.11 -22.60
CA SER A 90 -8.30 -2.79 -21.49
C SER A 90 -9.08 -3.09 -20.21
N LEU A 91 -8.61 -4.06 -19.44
CA LEU A 91 -9.20 -4.36 -18.14
C LEU A 91 -8.81 -3.26 -17.15
N ALA A 92 -9.77 -2.81 -16.35
CA ALA A 92 -9.42 -2.18 -15.08
C ALA A 92 -8.81 -3.26 -14.17
N GLU A 93 -7.94 -2.85 -13.24
CA GLU A 93 -7.20 -3.69 -12.28
C GLU A 93 -7.82 -5.07 -12.04
N VAL A 94 -7.11 -6.12 -12.45
CA VAL A 94 -7.54 -7.51 -12.27
C VAL A 94 -7.00 -7.98 -10.93
N ASP A 95 -7.88 -8.22 -9.97
CA ASP A 95 -7.52 -8.84 -8.70
C ASP A 95 -7.16 -10.31 -8.96
N PRO A 96 -5.93 -10.73 -8.68
CA PRO A 96 -5.49 -12.11 -8.89
C PRO A 96 -6.26 -13.14 -8.05
N ARG A 97 -6.93 -12.70 -6.97
CA ARG A 97 -7.64 -13.54 -6.01
C ARG A 97 -9.08 -13.85 -6.42
N LEU A 98 -9.62 -13.20 -7.45
CA LEU A 98 -11.02 -13.34 -7.88
C LEU A 98 -11.21 -14.23 -9.12
N GLU A 99 -12.39 -14.87 -9.21
CA GLU A 99 -12.86 -15.50 -10.45
C GLU A 99 -13.70 -14.50 -11.26
N TYR A 100 -13.51 -14.55 -12.58
CA TYR A 100 -14.20 -13.68 -13.51
C TYR A 100 -15.13 -14.48 -14.41
N SER A 101 -16.21 -13.86 -14.86
CA SER A 101 -17.19 -14.45 -15.76
C SER A 101 -17.26 -13.63 -17.04
N ILE A 102 -17.13 -14.31 -18.19
CA ILE A 102 -17.53 -13.73 -19.47
C ILE A 102 -19.04 -13.89 -19.60
N ILE A 103 -19.75 -12.78 -19.73
CA ILE A 103 -21.20 -12.74 -19.83
C ILE A 103 -21.60 -12.17 -21.19
N ALA A 104 -22.40 -12.92 -21.94
CA ALA A 104 -23.10 -12.42 -23.11
C ALA A 104 -24.38 -11.71 -22.66
N VAL A 105 -24.55 -10.47 -23.07
CA VAL A 105 -25.76 -9.70 -22.80
C VAL A 105 -26.50 -9.49 -24.11
N GLY A 106 -27.75 -9.95 -24.17
CA GLY A 106 -28.67 -9.68 -25.26
C GLY A 106 -29.89 -8.91 -24.78
N ALA A 107 -30.70 -8.43 -25.73
CA ALA A 107 -31.82 -7.51 -25.49
C ALA A 107 -32.88 -7.99 -24.47
N GLU A 108 -33.00 -9.30 -24.24
CA GLU A 108 -34.01 -9.86 -23.32
C GLU A 108 -33.41 -10.68 -22.16
N GLN A 109 -32.16 -11.17 -22.26
CA GLN A 109 -31.51 -12.03 -21.28
C GLN A 109 -29.99 -11.91 -21.33
N SER A 110 -29.33 -12.23 -20.22
CA SER A 110 -27.88 -12.39 -20.13
C SER A 110 -27.52 -13.84 -19.81
N SER A 111 -26.46 -14.38 -20.42
CA SER A 111 -25.99 -15.74 -20.19
C SER A 111 -24.50 -15.76 -19.83
N LYS A 112 -24.14 -16.50 -18.77
CA LYS A 112 -22.73 -16.74 -18.43
C LYS A 112 -22.14 -17.74 -19.43
N ILE A 113 -21.13 -17.30 -20.15
CA ILE A 113 -20.49 -18.08 -21.22
C ILE A 113 -19.43 -19.00 -20.63
N ARG A 114 -18.57 -18.44 -19.78
CA ARG A 114 -17.41 -19.12 -19.19
C ARG A 114 -16.98 -18.40 -17.91
N THR A 115 -16.48 -19.16 -16.95
CA THR A 115 -15.65 -18.64 -15.85
C THR A 115 -14.19 -18.66 -16.27
N LEU A 116 -13.46 -17.59 -15.99
CA LEU A 116 -12.03 -17.43 -16.17
C LEU A 116 -11.38 -17.22 -14.80
N THR A 117 -10.18 -17.77 -14.61
CA THR A 117 -9.32 -17.32 -13.50
C THR A 117 -8.64 -16.00 -13.89
N ALA A 118 -8.21 -15.21 -12.90
CA ALA A 118 -7.39 -14.02 -13.15
C ALA A 118 -6.14 -14.37 -13.99
N SER A 119 -5.48 -15.48 -13.70
CA SER A 119 -4.32 -15.99 -14.45
C SER A 119 -4.61 -16.33 -15.92
N GLU A 120 -5.84 -16.74 -16.26
CA GLU A 120 -6.28 -16.90 -17.66
C GLU A 120 -6.54 -15.55 -18.34
N LEU A 121 -6.83 -14.50 -17.58
CA LEU A 121 -7.16 -13.16 -18.04
C LEU A 121 -5.91 -12.33 -18.38
N ILE A 122 -4.88 -12.39 -17.53
CA ILE A 122 -3.65 -11.56 -17.62
C ILE A 122 -2.36 -12.33 -17.97
N GLY A 123 -2.45 -13.65 -18.17
CA GLY A 123 -1.28 -14.51 -18.33
C GLY A 123 -0.66 -14.89 -16.98
N ASP A 124 0.21 -15.90 -17.00
CA ASP A 124 0.85 -16.51 -15.82
C ASP A 124 1.68 -15.46 -15.05
N ILE A 125 1.02 -14.69 -14.18
CA ILE A 125 1.69 -13.96 -13.10
C ILE A 125 2.23 -15.03 -12.16
N SER A 126 3.53 -15.28 -12.22
CA SER A 126 4.19 -16.01 -11.14
C SER A 126 3.85 -15.26 -9.86
N GLU A 127 3.00 -15.85 -9.02
CA GLU A 127 2.73 -15.34 -7.68
C GLU A 127 4.07 -14.98 -7.03
N PRO A 128 4.25 -13.76 -6.49
CA PRO A 128 5.39 -13.46 -5.63
C PRO A 128 5.36 -14.42 -4.43
N SER A 129 6.02 -15.57 -4.55
CA SER A 129 5.92 -16.67 -3.60
C SER A 129 7.25 -16.96 -2.90
N SER A 130 8.16 -15.98 -2.86
CA SER A 130 9.38 -16.17 -2.10
C SER A 130 9.05 -16.03 -0.61
N SER A 131 9.60 -16.92 0.21
CA SER A 131 9.60 -16.72 1.66
C SER A 131 10.96 -16.17 2.05
N PRO A 132 11.04 -15.36 3.12
CA PRO A 132 12.31 -15.03 3.73
C PRO A 132 13.12 -16.30 4.00
N ALA A 133 14.46 -16.21 3.94
CA ALA A 133 15.29 -17.32 4.34
C ALA A 133 15.01 -17.64 5.82
N SER A 134 14.96 -18.93 6.17
CA SER A 134 14.77 -19.33 7.57
C SER A 134 16.00 -18.91 8.38
N VAL A 135 15.75 -18.08 9.40
CA VAL A 135 16.76 -17.59 10.35
C VAL A 135 16.33 -17.96 11.76
N THR A 136 17.29 -18.36 12.58
CA THR A 136 17.12 -18.60 14.02
C THR A 136 18.14 -17.80 14.82
N ALA A 137 17.92 -17.67 16.12
CA ALA A 137 18.87 -17.01 17.03
C ALA A 137 20.29 -17.59 16.96
N SER A 138 20.48 -18.87 16.60
CA SER A 138 21.82 -19.45 16.43
C SER A 138 22.56 -19.02 15.17
N ASP A 139 21.85 -18.42 14.21
CA ASP A 139 22.43 -17.90 12.97
C ASP A 139 22.91 -16.44 13.12
N ILE A 140 22.47 -15.75 14.18
CA ILE A 140 22.72 -14.33 14.43
C ILE A 140 23.80 -14.18 15.51
N GLU A 141 24.73 -13.24 15.30
CA GLU A 141 25.72 -12.87 16.32
C GLU A 141 25.04 -12.14 17.48
N GLY A 142 25.32 -12.55 18.71
CA GLY A 142 24.75 -11.94 19.93
C GLY A 142 24.00 -12.96 20.77
N ASP A 143 23.48 -12.54 21.92
CA ASP A 143 22.60 -13.36 22.77
C ASP A 143 21.30 -12.65 23.16
N GLY A 144 21.03 -11.49 22.58
CA GLY A 144 19.82 -10.70 22.84
C GLY A 144 19.85 -9.92 24.15
N SER A 145 20.91 -10.00 24.95
CA SER A 145 21.06 -9.16 26.14
C SER A 145 21.45 -7.73 25.78
N GLU A 146 21.16 -6.76 26.65
CA GLU A 146 21.58 -5.36 26.49
C GLU A 146 23.09 -5.21 26.26
N SER A 147 23.91 -6.08 26.88
CA SER A 147 25.36 -6.05 26.73
C SER A 147 25.88 -6.72 25.45
N ASN A 148 25.06 -7.55 24.82
CA ASN A 148 25.42 -8.36 23.66
C ASN A 148 24.19 -8.55 22.74
N PRO A 149 23.71 -7.46 22.10
CA PRO A 149 22.50 -7.51 21.28
C PRO A 149 22.68 -8.41 20.06
N PHE A 150 21.58 -8.96 19.55
CA PHE A 150 21.57 -9.65 18.27
C PHE A 150 21.91 -8.67 17.13
N ILE A 151 22.90 -9.00 16.31
CA ILE A 151 23.39 -8.13 15.23
C ILE A 151 22.74 -8.50 13.90
N ILE A 152 21.79 -7.69 13.46
CA ILE A 152 20.98 -7.89 12.25
C ILE A 152 21.71 -7.31 11.04
N ARG A 153 21.90 -8.10 9.98
CA ARG A 153 22.67 -7.71 8.79
C ARG A 153 21.99 -7.95 7.45
N THR A 154 20.87 -8.65 7.46
CA THR A 154 20.10 -9.04 6.28
C THR A 154 18.62 -8.79 6.48
N ASP A 155 17.90 -8.68 5.37
CA ASP A 155 16.44 -8.62 5.30
C ASP A 155 15.78 -9.83 5.99
N SER A 156 16.33 -11.04 5.81
CA SER A 156 15.79 -12.25 6.44
C SER A 156 16.03 -12.29 7.96
N GLU A 157 17.17 -11.77 8.44
CA GLU A 157 17.41 -11.61 9.88
C GLU A 157 16.50 -10.53 10.48
N LEU A 158 16.25 -9.44 9.75
CA LEU A 158 15.31 -8.40 10.16
C LEU A 158 13.90 -8.95 10.34
N GLN A 159 13.46 -9.81 9.40
CA GLN A 159 12.16 -10.47 9.46
C GLN A 159 12.00 -11.41 10.66
N ALA A 160 13.12 -11.94 11.18
CA ALA A 160 13.13 -12.84 12.32
C ALA A 160 13.13 -12.11 13.68
N VAL A 161 13.30 -10.80 13.71
CA VAL A 161 13.30 -9.99 14.95
C VAL A 161 12.00 -10.22 15.71
N GLY A 162 12.12 -10.56 16.99
CA GLY A 162 10.96 -10.82 17.85
C GLY A 162 10.18 -12.11 17.56
N ASN A 163 10.63 -12.93 16.61
CA ASN A 163 9.95 -14.17 16.26
C ASN A 163 10.33 -15.31 17.23
N GLU A 164 9.43 -15.63 18.16
CA GLU A 164 9.66 -16.66 19.17
C GLU A 164 9.90 -18.05 18.57
N THR A 165 9.35 -18.35 17.39
CA THR A 165 9.60 -19.64 16.71
C THR A 165 11.05 -19.75 16.20
N ALA A 166 11.71 -18.62 15.97
CA ALA A 166 13.13 -18.51 15.65
C ALA A 166 14.02 -18.46 16.91
N ASN A 167 13.45 -18.57 18.12
CA ASN A 167 14.08 -18.31 19.41
C ASN A 167 14.60 -16.87 19.58
N LEU A 168 13.95 -15.91 18.93
CA LEU A 168 14.21 -14.47 19.07
C LEU A 168 13.01 -13.87 19.81
N SER A 169 13.23 -13.21 20.94
CA SER A 169 12.15 -12.66 21.76
C SER A 169 11.86 -11.21 21.38
N PRO A 170 10.60 -10.75 21.41
CA PRO A 170 10.28 -9.31 21.27
C PRO A 170 10.87 -8.46 22.39
N LYS A 171 11.42 -9.07 23.45
CA LYS A 171 12.08 -8.42 24.60
C LYS A 171 13.59 -8.34 24.49
N ASP A 172 14.17 -8.98 23.48
CA ASP A 172 15.62 -8.97 23.30
C ASP A 172 16.11 -7.61 22.79
N SER A 173 17.42 -7.40 22.93
CA SER A 173 18.13 -6.29 22.32
C SER A 173 18.67 -6.68 20.95
N TYR A 174 18.42 -5.83 19.97
CA TYR A 174 18.80 -5.96 18.57
C TYR A 174 19.59 -4.73 18.14
N ARG A 175 20.56 -4.93 17.25
CA ARG A 175 21.29 -3.82 16.63
C ARG A 175 21.56 -4.09 15.16
N LEU A 176 21.40 -3.09 14.30
CA LEU A 176 21.83 -3.20 12.91
C LEU A 176 23.36 -3.25 12.81
N GLY A 177 23.89 -4.20 12.05
CA GLY A 177 25.33 -4.34 11.80
C GLY A 177 25.81 -3.74 10.47
N ASN A 178 24.88 -3.33 9.62
CA ASN A 178 25.08 -2.69 8.32
C ASN A 178 23.75 -2.09 7.84
N ASN A 179 23.78 -1.43 6.68
CA ASN A 179 22.54 -1.11 5.97
C ASN A 179 21.91 -2.41 5.43
N ILE A 180 20.59 -2.49 5.50
CA ILE A 180 19.79 -3.60 5.01
C ILE A 180 19.14 -3.21 3.68
N ASP A 181 19.33 -4.06 2.68
CA ASP A 181 18.58 -4.01 1.43
C ASP A 181 17.37 -4.95 1.56
N ALA A 182 16.19 -4.36 1.74
CA ALA A 182 14.91 -5.04 1.90
C ALA A 182 14.10 -5.04 0.60
N SER A 183 14.69 -4.69 -0.55
CA SER A 183 13.97 -4.55 -1.83
C SER A 183 13.28 -5.83 -2.31
N LYS A 184 13.66 -7.00 -1.77
CA LYS A 184 13.05 -8.30 -2.12
C LYS A 184 11.75 -8.57 -1.38
N THR A 185 11.43 -7.74 -0.39
CA THR A 185 10.23 -7.94 0.43
C THR A 185 8.96 -7.81 -0.41
N ASP A 186 8.98 -7.11 -1.55
CA ASP A 186 7.89 -7.06 -2.52
C ASP A 186 7.43 -8.44 -3.02
N GLU A 187 8.34 -9.42 -3.06
CA GLU A 187 8.06 -10.80 -3.45
C GLU A 187 7.76 -11.74 -2.28
N TRP A 188 7.71 -11.22 -1.05
CA TRP A 188 7.63 -12.02 0.18
C TRP A 188 6.22 -12.35 0.60
N ASN A 189 6.07 -13.47 1.31
CA ASN A 189 4.86 -13.86 2.02
C ASN A 189 3.61 -13.94 1.11
N GLY A 190 3.77 -14.38 -0.14
CA GLY A 190 2.65 -14.45 -1.07
C GLY A 190 2.28 -13.11 -1.70
N GLY A 191 3.18 -12.13 -1.67
CA GLY A 191 2.96 -10.76 -2.15
C GLY A 191 2.56 -9.77 -1.06
N ASP A 192 2.31 -10.24 0.16
CA ASP A 192 1.91 -9.38 1.29
C ASP A 192 3.09 -8.55 1.85
N GLY A 193 4.31 -8.75 1.34
CA GLY A 193 5.45 -7.96 1.76
C GLY A 193 6.18 -8.55 2.97
N PHE A 194 6.94 -7.71 3.67
CA PHE A 194 7.51 -8.02 4.98
C PHE A 194 6.41 -8.27 6.03
N ASP A 195 6.67 -9.17 6.98
CA ASP A 195 5.78 -9.47 8.11
C ASP A 195 6.11 -8.57 9.31
N PRO A 196 5.24 -7.61 9.69
CA PRO A 196 5.53 -6.62 10.73
C PRO A 196 5.98 -7.24 12.05
N ILE A 197 6.98 -6.62 12.69
CA ILE A 197 7.47 -7.04 14.01
C ILE A 197 6.38 -6.77 15.06
N GLN A 198 5.86 -7.84 15.65
CA GLN A 198 4.72 -7.79 16.57
C GLN A 198 5.16 -7.53 18.02
N ASP A 199 4.34 -6.78 18.77
CA ASP A 199 4.41 -6.61 20.22
C ASP A 199 5.82 -6.35 20.80
N PHE A 200 6.61 -5.50 20.15
CA PHE A 200 8.00 -5.26 20.50
C PHE A 200 8.13 -4.59 21.88
N GLU A 201 8.88 -5.21 22.78
CA GLU A 201 9.10 -4.76 24.18
C GLU A 201 10.58 -4.53 24.51
N GLY A 202 11.49 -4.87 23.60
CA GLY A 202 12.94 -4.85 23.76
C GLY A 202 13.59 -3.56 23.25
N ALA A 203 14.85 -3.67 22.84
CA ALA A 203 15.60 -2.53 22.30
C ALA A 203 16.03 -2.81 20.85
N PHE A 204 15.74 -1.91 19.92
CA PHE A 204 16.21 -1.98 18.54
C PHE A 204 17.05 -0.76 18.22
N ASP A 205 18.36 -0.95 18.12
CA ASP A 205 19.31 0.12 17.81
C ASP A 205 19.76 0.04 16.35
N GLY A 206 19.46 1.09 15.60
CA GLY A 206 19.87 1.23 14.22
C GLY A 206 21.37 1.45 14.01
N ASP A 207 22.11 1.91 15.03
CA ASP A 207 23.52 2.30 14.95
C ASP A 207 23.84 3.23 13.75
N GLY A 208 22.87 4.06 13.35
CA GLY A 208 22.95 4.97 12.21
C GLY A 208 22.77 4.32 10.84
N HIS A 209 22.34 3.05 10.77
CA HIS A 209 22.15 2.32 9.52
C HIS A 209 20.77 2.56 8.87
N ARG A 210 20.68 2.14 7.62
CA ARG A 210 19.51 2.35 6.74
C ARG A 210 18.87 1.01 6.38
N ILE A 211 17.55 0.98 6.31
CA ILE A 211 16.75 -0.08 5.68
C ILE A 211 16.19 0.49 4.38
N LEU A 212 16.44 -0.18 3.25
CA LEU A 212 16.16 0.32 1.90
C LEU A 212 15.14 -0.57 1.19
N GLY A 213 14.16 0.03 0.50
CA GLY A 213 13.26 -0.72 -0.39
C GLY A 213 12.26 -1.61 0.33
N LEU A 214 11.86 -1.28 1.57
CA LEU A 214 10.93 -2.10 2.34
C LEU A 214 9.51 -2.06 1.73
N THR A 215 8.93 -3.22 1.45
CA THR A 215 7.54 -3.36 1.02
C THR A 215 6.73 -4.10 2.08
N ILE A 216 5.59 -3.54 2.47
CA ILE A 216 4.56 -4.19 3.30
C ILE A 216 3.22 -3.92 2.63
N ALA A 217 2.55 -4.94 2.12
CA ALA A 217 1.33 -4.83 1.34
C ALA A 217 0.19 -5.60 2.02
N ARG A 218 -0.27 -5.09 3.17
CA ARG A 218 -1.18 -5.80 4.08
C ARG A 218 -2.51 -5.06 4.23
N GLU A 219 -3.15 -4.79 3.10
CA GLU A 219 -4.33 -3.92 2.96
C GLU A 219 -5.52 -4.24 3.87
N SER A 220 -5.61 -5.47 4.39
CA SER A 220 -6.69 -5.91 5.29
C SER A 220 -6.27 -6.02 6.77
N GLU A 221 -5.02 -5.67 7.10
CA GLU A 221 -4.48 -5.77 8.44
C GLU A 221 -4.36 -4.40 9.11
N ASP A 222 -4.62 -4.37 10.42
CA ASP A 222 -4.38 -3.21 11.27
C ASP A 222 -2.93 -3.20 11.77
N ASN A 223 -2.48 -2.04 12.27
CA ASN A 223 -1.16 -1.85 12.86
C ASN A 223 -0.03 -2.21 11.90
N VAL A 224 0.05 -1.50 10.77
CA VAL A 224 0.99 -1.82 9.72
C VAL A 224 2.17 -0.85 9.73
N GLY A 225 3.36 -1.42 9.78
CA GLY A 225 4.66 -0.75 9.72
C GLY A 225 5.77 -1.78 9.86
N LEU A 226 7.05 -1.38 9.81
CA LEU A 226 8.16 -2.28 10.12
C LEU A 226 7.94 -2.97 11.49
N PHE A 227 7.47 -2.20 12.46
CA PHE A 227 6.92 -2.69 13.71
C PHE A 227 5.41 -2.51 13.69
N ALA A 228 4.65 -3.58 13.91
CA ALA A 228 3.21 -3.45 14.08
C ALA A 228 2.89 -2.65 15.35
N ASN A 229 3.47 -3.07 16.48
CA ASN A 229 3.28 -2.40 17.75
C ASN A 229 4.60 -2.31 18.53
N VAL A 230 4.93 -1.12 19.02
CA VAL A 230 5.98 -0.92 20.03
C VAL A 230 5.29 -0.75 21.38
N LYS A 231 5.43 -1.73 22.27
CA LYS A 231 4.83 -1.69 23.60
C LYS A 231 5.59 -0.75 24.53
N LYS A 232 5.03 -0.51 25.71
CA LYS A 232 5.51 0.45 26.70
C LYS A 232 7.01 0.37 27.05
N SER A 233 7.58 -0.83 27.07
CA SER A 233 9.01 -1.03 27.37
C SER A 233 9.91 -0.96 26.14
N GLY A 234 9.31 -1.01 24.94
CA GLY A 234 10.01 -1.02 23.67
C GLY A 234 10.71 0.30 23.39
N GLU A 235 11.95 0.21 22.93
CA GLU A 235 12.77 1.33 22.47
C GLU A 235 13.28 1.02 21.06
N ILE A 236 12.99 1.88 20.10
CA ILE A 236 13.57 1.82 18.76
C ILE A 236 14.30 3.14 18.47
N LYS A 237 15.52 3.07 17.94
CA LYS A 237 16.30 4.30 17.71
C LYS A 237 17.34 4.24 16.61
N SER A 238 17.74 5.42 16.13
CA SER A 238 18.96 5.66 15.37
C SER A 238 19.06 4.88 14.04
N PHE A 239 17.97 4.77 13.27
CA PHE A 239 17.98 4.27 11.89
C PHE A 239 17.10 5.09 10.95
N SER A 240 17.21 4.82 9.65
CA SER A 240 16.28 5.32 8.64
C SER A 240 15.66 4.20 7.82
N VAL A 241 14.38 4.30 7.49
CA VAL A 241 13.72 3.49 6.45
C VAL A 241 13.50 4.36 5.22
N GLU A 242 14.07 3.96 4.09
CA GLU A 242 14.05 4.73 2.84
C GLU A 242 13.52 3.89 1.68
N ASP A 243 12.90 4.55 0.71
CA ASP A 243 12.36 3.93 -0.51
C ASP A 243 11.32 2.83 -0.23
N PHE A 244 10.55 2.98 0.86
CA PHE A 244 9.54 2.01 1.25
C PHE A 244 8.19 2.24 0.53
N ALA A 245 7.40 1.16 0.46
CA ALA A 245 6.00 1.15 0.06
C ALA A 245 5.20 0.36 1.11
N ILE A 246 4.32 1.04 1.85
CA ILE A 246 3.56 0.44 2.95
C ILE A 246 2.08 0.71 2.75
N SER A 247 1.27 -0.35 2.79
CA SER A 247 -0.20 -0.33 2.81
C SER A 247 -0.78 -1.25 3.87
N GLY A 248 -1.87 -0.81 4.51
CA GLY A 248 -2.58 -1.45 5.60
C GLY A 248 -3.96 -0.81 5.81
N ALA A 249 -4.79 -1.35 6.71
CA ALA A 249 -6.19 -0.92 6.90
C ALA A 249 -6.38 0.17 7.98
N ASN A 250 -5.64 0.07 9.08
CA ASN A 250 -5.70 1.03 10.19
C ASN A 250 -4.37 1.09 10.92
N ALA A 251 -4.07 2.22 11.55
CA ALA A 251 -2.81 2.49 12.25
C ALA A 251 -1.62 2.13 11.36
N VAL A 252 -1.55 2.79 10.20
CA VAL A 252 -0.51 2.57 9.20
C VAL A 252 0.58 3.62 9.38
N GLY A 253 1.80 3.15 9.65
CA GLY A 253 2.98 3.97 9.78
C GLY A 253 4.12 3.47 8.90
N GLY A 254 4.91 4.40 8.35
CA GLY A 254 6.11 4.04 7.59
C GLY A 254 7.13 3.22 8.39
N VAL A 255 7.10 3.31 9.72
CA VAL A 255 7.97 2.54 10.62
C VAL A 255 7.17 1.81 11.69
N VAL A 256 6.18 2.45 12.31
CA VAL A 256 5.42 1.86 13.42
C VAL A 256 3.91 2.00 13.19
N GLY A 257 3.15 0.92 13.30
CA GLY A 257 1.70 1.01 13.30
C GLY A 257 1.18 1.73 14.55
N GLU A 258 1.35 1.11 15.72
CA GLU A 258 0.98 1.67 17.02
C GLU A 258 2.19 1.80 17.97
N ASN A 259 2.34 2.95 18.61
CA ASN A 259 3.37 3.22 19.59
C ASN A 259 2.81 3.45 21.00
N GLN A 260 3.34 2.70 21.96
CA GLN A 260 3.22 2.90 23.42
C GLN A 260 4.59 3.10 24.07
N GLY A 261 5.69 2.87 23.33
CA GLY A 261 7.08 2.93 23.80
C GLY A 261 7.81 4.17 23.32
N THR A 262 9.12 4.04 23.09
CA THR A 262 10.00 5.16 22.67
C THR A 262 10.52 4.96 21.26
N ILE A 263 10.31 5.98 20.42
CA ILE A 263 10.88 6.11 19.07
C ILE A 263 11.78 7.35 19.08
N MET A 264 13.06 7.17 18.80
CA MET A 264 14.05 8.26 18.93
C MET A 264 15.06 8.26 17.78
N GLU A 265 15.33 9.42 17.17
CA GLU A 265 16.28 9.53 16.05
C GLU A 265 15.95 8.59 14.87
N VAL A 266 14.66 8.36 14.61
CA VAL A 266 14.20 7.52 13.51
C VAL A 266 13.74 8.40 12.35
N SER A 267 14.12 8.03 11.13
CA SER A 267 13.63 8.71 9.94
C SER A 267 12.95 7.77 8.95
N GLY A 268 11.88 8.24 8.30
CA GLY A 268 11.18 7.53 7.24
C GLY A 268 11.17 8.34 5.94
N GLY A 269 11.12 7.68 4.79
CA GLY A 269 10.46 8.27 3.65
C GLY A 269 10.47 7.48 2.36
N TYR A 270 9.34 7.54 1.65
CA TYR A 270 9.19 7.55 0.18
C TYR A 270 7.70 7.61 -0.18
N GLN A 271 6.94 6.54 0.05
CA GLN A 271 5.49 6.49 -0.14
C GLN A 271 4.81 5.69 0.98
N VAL A 272 3.93 6.33 1.77
CA VAL A 272 2.91 5.62 2.57
C VAL A 272 1.58 5.82 1.87
N SER A 273 0.86 4.73 1.63
CA SER A 273 -0.46 4.75 1.03
C SER A 273 -1.38 3.78 1.76
N ASP A 274 -2.53 4.25 2.22
CA ASP A 274 -3.63 3.37 2.62
C ASP A 274 -4.52 3.09 1.40
N VAL A 275 -5.08 1.88 1.34
CA VAL A 275 -6.14 1.47 0.42
C VAL A 275 -7.42 1.39 1.23
N TYR A 276 -8.25 2.44 1.13
CA TYR A 276 -9.54 2.48 1.82
C TYR A 276 -10.47 1.37 1.32
N ASP A 277 -10.91 0.52 2.25
CA ASP A 277 -12.02 -0.40 2.07
C ASP A 277 -13.24 0.14 2.82
N ASP A 278 -14.34 0.38 2.10
CA ASP A 278 -15.67 0.78 2.62
C ASP A 278 -16.21 -0.18 3.69
N ALA A 279 -15.64 -1.37 3.84
CA ALA A 279 -16.01 -2.35 4.86
C ALA A 279 -15.40 -2.07 6.26
N VAL A 280 -14.40 -1.19 6.39
CA VAL A 280 -13.73 -0.90 7.67
C VAL A 280 -14.52 0.12 8.48
N VAL A 281 -15.03 -0.30 9.65
CA VAL A 281 -15.79 0.55 10.58
C VAL A 281 -14.86 0.98 11.73
N GLY A 282 -14.32 2.20 11.68
CA GLY A 282 -13.45 2.77 12.72
C GLY A 282 -12.71 4.03 12.25
N ASN A 283 -11.95 4.65 13.15
CA ASN A 283 -10.99 5.69 12.77
C ASN A 283 -9.78 5.00 12.14
N GLN A 284 -9.41 5.38 10.91
CA GLN A 284 -8.28 4.87 10.16
C GLN A 284 -7.12 5.88 10.27
N ASN A 285 -6.11 5.51 11.06
CA ASN A 285 -4.98 6.38 11.37
C ASN A 285 -3.79 6.10 10.43
N VAL A 286 -3.36 7.09 9.66
CA VAL A 286 -2.19 7.00 8.76
C VAL A 286 -1.21 8.12 9.04
N GLY A 287 0.03 7.73 9.36
CA GLY A 287 1.14 8.65 9.50
C GLY A 287 2.33 8.22 8.67
N GLY A 288 3.11 9.17 8.16
CA GLY A 288 4.30 8.84 7.40
C GLY A 288 5.38 8.08 8.20
N LEU A 289 5.39 8.23 9.54
CA LEU A 289 6.28 7.50 10.43
C LEU A 289 5.51 6.55 11.35
N VAL A 290 4.45 7.06 12.00
CA VAL A 290 3.67 6.31 13.00
C VAL A 290 2.18 6.44 12.69
N GLY A 291 1.44 5.33 12.65
CA GLY A 291 -0.02 5.38 12.50
C GLY A 291 -0.66 6.02 13.72
N GLU A 292 -0.47 5.41 14.88
CA GLU A 292 -1.05 5.81 16.16
C GLU A 292 0.01 5.91 17.27
N ASN A 293 0.13 7.06 17.91
CA ASN A 293 0.95 7.26 19.10
C ASN A 293 0.06 7.40 20.33
N THR A 294 -0.07 6.33 21.10
CA THR A 294 -1.01 6.24 22.23
C THR A 294 -0.42 6.80 23.54
N ASN A 295 -1.23 6.83 24.60
CA ASN A 295 -0.80 7.27 25.93
C ASN A 295 0.49 6.58 26.41
N GLY A 296 1.52 7.39 26.66
CA GLY A 296 2.85 6.92 27.09
C GLY A 296 3.84 6.73 25.94
N GLY A 297 3.35 6.70 24.69
CA GLY A 297 4.20 6.70 23.50
C GLY A 297 4.97 8.01 23.34
N GLN A 298 6.24 7.89 22.98
CA GLN A 298 7.15 9.02 22.74
C GLN A 298 7.75 8.93 21.34
N ILE A 299 7.69 10.04 20.61
CA ILE A 299 8.33 10.24 19.31
C ILE A 299 9.23 11.45 19.44
N ILE A 300 10.55 11.24 19.38
CA ILE A 300 11.56 12.23 19.71
C ILE A 300 12.59 12.29 18.58
N ASP A 301 13.04 13.50 18.21
CA ASP A 301 14.12 13.70 17.24
C ASP A 301 13.92 12.97 15.91
N SER A 302 12.66 12.77 15.51
CA SER A 302 12.29 11.89 14.40
C SER A 302 11.81 12.69 13.19
N SER A 303 11.98 12.13 11.99
CA SER A 303 11.64 12.86 10.78
C SER A 303 11.05 12.00 9.67
N VAL A 304 10.30 12.64 8.79
CA VAL A 304 9.71 11.97 7.63
C VAL A 304 9.70 12.86 6.40
N ARG A 305 9.88 12.23 5.24
CA ARG A 305 9.82 12.86 3.92
C ARG A 305 9.11 11.95 2.92
N GLY A 306 8.84 12.46 1.73
CA GLY A 306 8.23 11.69 0.65
C GLY A 306 6.79 12.12 0.41
N LYS A 307 5.98 11.20 -0.12
CA LYS A 307 4.57 11.43 -0.43
C LYS A 307 3.71 10.53 0.46
N ILE A 308 2.69 11.10 1.07
CA ILE A 308 1.67 10.37 1.82
C ILE A 308 0.36 10.52 1.06
N THR A 309 -0.26 9.39 0.75
CA THR A 309 -1.60 9.31 0.18
C THR A 309 -2.45 8.41 1.06
N GLY A 310 -3.77 8.52 0.95
CA GLY A 310 -4.66 7.63 1.67
C GLY A 310 -6.09 8.16 1.62
N ASP A 311 -7.01 7.26 1.94
CA ASP A 311 -8.45 7.55 1.96
C ASP A 311 -9.06 7.39 3.37
N SER A 312 -8.19 7.27 4.36
CA SER A 312 -8.41 7.15 5.79
C SER A 312 -8.97 8.42 6.44
N SER A 313 -9.52 8.29 7.66
CA SER A 313 -10.06 9.39 8.45
C SER A 313 -9.01 10.30 9.09
N GLU A 314 -7.82 9.82 9.45
CA GLU A 314 -6.76 10.65 10.03
C GLU A 314 -5.46 10.45 9.27
N ILE A 315 -5.09 11.41 8.41
CA ILE A 315 -3.91 11.28 7.55
C ILE A 315 -2.95 12.42 7.82
N ALA A 316 -1.70 12.08 8.14
CA ALA A 316 -0.70 13.11 8.38
C ALA A 316 0.71 12.75 7.91
N GLY A 317 1.51 13.79 7.76
CA GLY A 317 2.91 13.64 7.37
C GLY A 317 3.70 12.78 8.35
N LEU A 318 3.58 12.97 9.68
CA LEU A 318 4.34 12.22 10.69
C LEU A 318 3.50 11.19 11.45
N VAL A 319 2.39 11.63 12.08
CA VAL A 319 1.56 10.79 12.95
C VAL A 319 0.08 10.93 12.60
N GLY A 320 -0.63 9.82 12.38
CA GLY A 320 -2.09 9.87 12.16
C GLY A 320 -2.83 10.40 13.38
N PHE A 321 -2.73 9.67 14.50
CA PHE A 321 -3.33 10.04 15.78
C PHE A 321 -2.28 10.11 16.90
N ASN A 322 -2.32 11.16 17.73
CA ASN A 322 -1.41 11.36 18.86
C ASN A 322 -2.15 11.61 20.18
N ASP A 323 -2.08 10.65 21.11
CA ASP A 323 -2.38 10.79 22.55
C ASP A 323 -1.09 10.75 23.42
N GLY A 324 0.07 10.52 22.78
CA GLY A 324 1.39 10.54 23.41
C GLY A 324 2.14 11.88 23.29
N THR A 325 3.47 11.81 23.26
CA THR A 325 4.36 12.96 23.07
C THR A 325 5.03 12.91 21.70
N VAL A 326 5.01 14.04 20.99
CA VAL A 326 5.81 14.32 19.80
C VAL A 326 6.72 15.52 20.11
N GLU A 327 8.03 15.30 20.11
CA GLU A 327 9.03 16.30 20.47
C GLU A 327 10.13 16.38 19.41
N ASN A 328 10.56 17.61 19.10
CA ASN A 328 11.65 17.91 18.16
C ASN A 328 11.58 17.11 16.84
N SER A 329 10.36 16.94 16.31
CA SER A 329 10.11 16.06 15.18
C SER A 329 9.61 16.83 13.96
N VAL A 330 9.92 16.31 12.77
CA VAL A 330 9.81 17.06 11.52
C VAL A 330 9.11 16.26 10.44
N SER A 331 8.17 16.90 9.74
CA SER A 331 7.62 16.36 8.50
C SER A 331 7.92 17.29 7.32
N THR A 332 8.59 16.77 6.30
CA THR A 332 8.70 17.42 4.99
C THR A 332 7.91 16.65 3.93
N ALA A 333 7.03 15.73 4.34
CA ALA A 333 6.25 14.90 3.44
C ALA A 333 5.08 15.67 2.83
N THR A 334 4.87 15.52 1.54
CA THR A 334 3.68 16.04 0.86
C THR A 334 2.51 15.11 1.15
N VAL A 335 1.38 15.65 1.60
CA VAL A 335 0.16 14.89 1.86
C VAL A 335 -0.85 15.19 0.75
N THR A 336 -1.33 14.17 0.05
CA THR A 336 -2.31 14.32 -1.04
C THR A 336 -3.46 13.35 -0.86
N ILE A 337 -4.68 13.88 -0.80
CA ILE A 337 -5.92 13.12 -0.61
C ILE A 337 -6.79 13.30 -1.85
N GLU A 338 -7.20 12.19 -2.47
CA GLU A 338 -7.93 12.21 -3.74
C GLU A 338 -9.45 12.24 -3.54
N GLU A 339 -10.02 11.38 -2.69
CA GLU A 339 -11.46 11.39 -2.35
C GLU A 339 -11.71 12.01 -0.97
N LEU A 340 -12.96 12.14 -0.50
CA LEU A 340 -13.23 12.68 0.84
C LEU A 340 -14.28 11.90 1.63
N GLY A 341 -14.00 11.79 2.93
CA GLY A 341 -14.96 11.59 4.01
C GLY A 341 -14.74 12.63 5.14
N ASN A 342 -15.31 12.41 6.32
CA ASN A 342 -15.00 13.22 7.52
C ASN A 342 -13.55 12.98 7.97
N ARG A 343 -12.59 13.69 7.35
CA ARG A 343 -11.16 13.46 7.50
C ARG A 343 -10.44 14.60 8.26
N HIS A 344 -9.44 14.23 9.06
CA HIS A 344 -8.49 15.12 9.71
C HIS A 344 -7.13 14.97 9.01
N VAL A 345 -6.75 15.97 8.22
CA VAL A 345 -5.58 15.89 7.34
C VAL A 345 -4.56 16.94 7.75
N ALA A 346 -3.29 16.54 7.91
CA ALA A 346 -2.27 17.51 8.31
C ALA A 346 -0.84 17.27 7.84
N GLY A 347 -0.03 18.33 7.88
CA GLY A 347 1.40 18.22 7.57
C GLY A 347 2.21 17.48 8.64
N LEU A 348 1.86 17.56 9.93
CA LEU A 348 2.57 16.85 11.02
C LEU A 348 1.70 15.77 11.69
N VAL A 349 0.58 16.15 12.31
CA VAL A 349 -0.28 15.24 13.08
C VAL A 349 -1.75 15.37 12.65
N GLY A 350 -2.44 14.27 12.38
CA GLY A 350 -3.85 14.30 11.96
C GLY A 350 -4.73 14.81 13.10
N THR A 351 -4.83 14.01 14.17
CA THR A 351 -5.51 14.38 15.42
C THR A 351 -4.52 14.38 16.59
N ASN A 352 -4.52 15.45 17.39
CA ASN A 352 -3.69 15.57 18.58
C ASN A 352 -4.53 15.70 19.86
N GLU A 353 -4.50 14.68 20.72
CA GLU A 353 -4.97 14.71 22.11
C GLU A 353 -3.81 14.85 23.12
N GLY A 354 -2.59 14.52 22.70
CA GLY A 354 -1.37 14.56 23.50
C GLY A 354 -0.60 15.88 23.46
N THR A 355 0.73 15.80 23.53
CA THR A 355 1.64 16.96 23.51
C THR A 355 2.49 16.98 22.25
N ILE A 356 2.54 18.12 21.57
CA ILE A 356 3.46 18.40 20.47
C ILE A 356 4.35 19.56 20.88
N SER A 357 5.67 19.40 20.82
CA SER A 357 6.60 20.47 21.14
C SER A 357 7.81 20.53 20.20
N ASP A 358 8.28 21.75 19.93
CA ASP A 358 9.49 22.02 19.13
C ASP A 358 9.49 21.32 17.75
N SER A 359 8.31 21.09 17.18
CA SER A 359 8.13 20.25 15.99
C SER A 359 7.61 21.07 14.82
N TYR A 360 7.87 20.65 13.58
CA TYR A 360 7.43 21.43 12.43
C TYR A 360 7.12 20.63 11.18
N ALA A 361 6.25 21.19 10.34
CA ALA A 361 5.90 20.64 9.04
C ALA A 361 6.19 21.62 7.90
N THR A 362 6.84 21.16 6.84
CA THR A 362 7.14 21.99 5.66
C THR A 362 6.58 21.43 4.36
N GLY A 363 6.06 20.20 4.35
CA GLY A 363 5.46 19.61 3.17
C GLY A 363 4.07 20.16 2.90
N ASP A 364 3.70 20.22 1.62
CA ASP A 364 2.39 20.72 1.19
C ASP A 364 1.28 19.72 1.49
N VAL A 365 0.08 20.22 1.78
CA VAL A 365 -1.13 19.43 2.02
C VAL A 365 -2.16 19.78 0.96
N THR A 366 -2.57 18.79 0.18
CA THR A 366 -3.52 18.95 -0.94
C THR A 366 -4.69 17.98 -0.78
N VAL A 367 -5.91 18.50 -0.94
CA VAL A 367 -7.15 17.71 -0.91
C VAL A 367 -7.94 17.99 -2.20
N ASN A 368 -8.12 17.00 -3.08
CA ASN A 368 -8.60 17.26 -4.43
C ASN A 368 -10.14 17.29 -4.58
N ASP A 369 -10.90 16.50 -3.81
CA ASP A 369 -12.37 16.42 -3.92
C ASP A 369 -13.13 16.89 -2.66
N ALA A 370 -13.20 18.20 -2.45
CA ALA A 370 -13.95 18.81 -1.35
C ALA A 370 -15.48 18.80 -1.55
N GLN A 371 -16.13 17.64 -1.45
CA GLN A 371 -17.60 17.54 -1.45
C GLN A 371 -18.17 17.66 -0.03
N ASP A 372 -18.97 18.72 0.18
CA ASP A 372 -20.03 18.98 1.18
C ASP A 372 -19.82 18.72 2.70
N ASP A 373 -18.81 17.97 3.16
CA ASP A 373 -18.47 17.80 4.59
C ASP A 373 -17.06 18.35 4.85
N PHE A 374 -16.95 19.39 5.68
CA PHE A 374 -15.73 20.17 5.92
C PHE A 374 -14.56 19.30 6.42
N PRO A 375 -13.56 18.92 5.59
CA PRO A 375 -12.39 18.23 6.10
C PRO A 375 -11.59 19.20 6.99
N ARG A 376 -11.11 18.72 8.14
CA ARG A 376 -10.25 19.51 9.02
C ARG A 376 -8.82 19.41 8.53
N VAL A 377 -8.47 20.33 7.64
CA VAL A 377 -7.14 20.35 7.01
C VAL A 377 -6.28 21.42 7.69
N GLY A 378 -5.10 21.01 8.19
CA GLY A 378 -4.16 21.92 8.86
C GLY A 378 -2.72 21.74 8.40
N GLY A 379 -1.97 22.83 8.30
CA GLY A 379 -0.55 22.75 7.92
C GLY A 379 0.30 22.01 8.96
N LEU A 380 -0.03 22.15 10.25
CA LEU A 380 0.64 21.44 11.35
C LEU A 380 -0.23 20.30 11.87
N VAL A 381 -1.44 20.63 12.36
CA VAL A 381 -2.39 19.66 12.95
C VAL A 381 -3.77 19.82 12.33
N GLY A 382 -4.45 18.72 12.01
CA GLY A 382 -5.81 18.70 11.46
C GLY A 382 -6.85 19.03 12.54
N GLU A 383 -6.85 18.30 13.64
CA GLU A 383 -7.64 18.60 14.85
C GLU A 383 -6.80 18.51 16.13
N ASN A 384 -6.96 19.48 17.03
CA ASN A 384 -6.18 19.55 18.28
C ASN A 384 -7.08 19.67 19.51
N PHE A 385 -7.04 18.66 20.37
CA PHE A 385 -7.56 18.64 21.74
C PHE A 385 -6.46 18.74 22.81
N GLY A 386 -5.20 18.52 22.42
CA GLY A 386 -4.03 18.53 23.28
C GLY A 386 -3.26 19.85 23.34
N THR A 387 -1.97 19.76 23.69
CA THR A 387 -1.05 20.90 23.83
C THR A 387 -0.09 20.99 22.66
N ILE A 388 0.11 22.20 22.13
CA ILE A 388 1.12 22.50 21.10
C ILE A 388 2.00 23.64 21.61
N GLU A 389 3.32 23.46 21.60
CA GLU A 389 4.30 24.48 22.02
C GLU A 389 5.46 24.60 21.05
N ARG A 390 5.86 25.83 20.69
CA ARG A 390 7.08 26.08 19.88
C ARG A 390 7.12 25.33 18.53
N SER A 391 5.96 24.96 18.01
CA SER A 391 5.80 24.23 16.75
C SER A 391 5.27 25.14 15.64
N HIS A 392 5.53 24.81 14.38
CA HIS A 392 5.08 25.63 13.25
C HIS A 392 4.94 24.84 11.95
N ALA A 393 4.18 25.38 10.99
CA ALA A 393 4.11 24.83 9.64
C ALA A 393 4.36 25.89 8.57
N THR A 394 4.99 25.49 7.46
CA THR A 394 5.30 26.38 6.33
C THR A 394 4.85 25.86 4.97
N GLY A 395 4.39 24.62 4.86
CA GLY A 395 3.85 24.06 3.62
C GLY A 395 2.52 24.70 3.22
N ASP A 396 2.22 24.71 1.93
CA ASP A 396 0.96 25.23 1.42
C ASP A 396 -0.19 24.24 1.73
N VAL A 397 -1.39 24.77 2.00
CA VAL A 397 -2.61 23.98 2.20
C VAL A 397 -3.62 24.34 1.13
N THR A 398 -3.97 23.39 0.26
CA THR A 398 -4.80 23.63 -0.92
C THR A 398 -5.96 22.65 -1.04
N GLY A 399 -7.06 23.08 -1.69
CA GLY A 399 -8.18 22.20 -2.02
C GLY A 399 -9.38 22.24 -1.06
N VAL A 400 -9.41 23.21 -0.15
CA VAL A 400 -10.50 23.42 0.81
C VAL A 400 -11.15 24.78 0.54
N GLU A 401 -12.44 24.82 0.22
CA GLU A 401 -13.19 26.09 0.20
C GLU A 401 -13.29 26.61 1.65
N GLY A 402 -12.39 27.53 2.04
CA GLY A 402 -12.26 28.01 3.43
C GLY A 402 -10.99 27.58 4.17
N ALA A 403 -10.02 26.98 3.49
CA ALA A 403 -8.71 26.63 4.06
C ALA A 403 -8.05 27.85 4.72
N VAL A 404 -7.80 27.77 6.02
CA VAL A 404 -6.90 28.71 6.71
C VAL A 404 -5.54 28.04 6.82
N PRO A 405 -4.43 28.69 6.39
CA PRO A 405 -3.11 28.26 6.82
C PRO A 405 -3.05 28.45 8.34
N VAL A 406 -3.27 27.36 9.08
CA VAL A 406 -3.26 27.36 10.54
C VAL A 406 -1.80 27.49 10.98
N ILE A 407 -1.33 28.73 11.13
CA ILE A 407 -0.07 29.07 11.80
C ILE A 407 -0.37 29.08 13.31
N ILE A 408 -0.23 27.93 13.98
CA ILE A 408 -0.25 27.89 15.45
C ILE A 408 1.15 28.27 15.93
N ILE A 409 1.36 29.54 16.31
CA ILE A 409 2.46 29.91 17.22
C ILE A 409 1.81 30.16 18.59
N THR A 410 1.73 29.13 19.42
CA THR A 410 1.47 29.29 20.86
C THR A 410 2.81 29.45 21.57
N ALA A 411 3.21 30.70 21.79
CA ALA A 411 4.16 31.01 22.85
C ALA A 411 3.44 30.81 24.19
N ALA A 412 3.87 29.84 24.98
CA ALA A 412 3.36 29.62 26.33
C ALA A 412 3.45 30.92 27.16
N TRP A 413 2.32 31.47 27.58
CA TRP A 413 2.32 32.57 28.54
C TRP A 413 2.44 32.00 29.95
N SER A 414 3.64 32.05 30.52
CA SER A 414 3.87 31.73 31.92
C SER A 414 3.41 32.91 32.82
N GLY A 415 2.32 32.72 33.56
CA GLY A 415 2.12 33.37 34.86
C GLY A 415 0.92 34.31 34.99
N SER A 416 -0.09 33.90 35.74
CA SER A 416 -0.39 34.51 37.06
C SER A 416 -1.53 33.79 37.77
N THR A 417 -1.38 33.67 39.08
CA THR A 417 -2.34 33.12 40.04
C THR A 417 -3.62 33.98 40.11
N GLY A 418 -4.79 33.41 39.84
CA GLY A 418 -6.06 34.10 40.07
C GLY A 418 -7.26 33.33 39.52
N SER A 419 -8.25 33.08 40.36
CA SER A 419 -9.46 32.33 40.07
C SER A 419 -10.31 32.99 38.99
N GLU A 420 -10.39 32.40 37.79
CA GLU A 420 -11.59 32.37 36.93
C GLU A 420 -11.35 31.38 35.78
N ARG A 421 -11.99 30.20 35.87
CA ARG A 421 -12.02 29.21 34.78
C ARG A 421 -12.91 29.74 33.67
N LEU A 422 -12.34 30.22 32.57
CA LEU A 422 -13.06 30.40 31.32
C LEU A 422 -13.15 29.04 30.62
N LYS A 423 -14.38 28.52 30.49
CA LYS A 423 -14.72 27.41 29.61
C LYS A 423 -14.57 27.93 28.16
N ASN A 424 -13.81 27.21 27.32
CA ASN A 424 -13.41 27.55 25.94
C ASN A 424 -12.39 28.70 25.78
N PRO A 425 -11.08 28.40 25.72
CA PRO A 425 -10.16 29.22 24.96
C PRO A 425 -10.29 28.87 23.47
N SER A 426 -10.86 29.77 22.67
CA SER A 426 -10.83 29.66 21.21
C SER A 426 -9.38 29.90 20.71
N PRO A 427 -8.86 29.11 19.75
CA PRO A 427 -7.56 29.37 19.15
C PRO A 427 -7.51 30.71 18.43
N LEU A 428 -6.43 31.47 18.60
CA LEU A 428 -6.14 32.68 17.84
C LEU A 428 -5.74 32.30 16.41
N VAL A 429 -6.65 32.52 15.46
CA VAL A 429 -6.42 32.34 14.02
C VAL A 429 -5.88 33.65 13.43
N MET A 430 -4.64 33.66 12.93
CA MET A 430 -4.15 34.74 12.06
C MET A 430 -4.15 34.27 10.61
N SER A 431 -5.12 34.75 9.82
CA SER A 431 -5.12 34.56 8.38
C SER A 431 -4.21 35.59 7.69
N LYS A 432 -3.35 35.14 6.78
CA LYS A 432 -2.78 36.01 5.75
C LYS A 432 -3.75 36.00 4.56
N GLN A 433 -4.87 36.72 4.68
CA GLN A 433 -5.69 36.99 3.52
C GLN A 433 -4.94 37.94 2.58
N THR A 434 -4.59 37.45 1.39
CA THR A 434 -4.29 38.32 0.27
C THR A 434 -5.55 39.10 -0.11
N GLY A 435 -5.69 40.33 0.37
CA GLY A 435 -6.33 41.39 -0.42
C GLY A 435 -7.63 42.06 0.05
N VAL A 436 -8.17 41.87 1.26
CA VAL A 436 -9.35 42.65 1.72
C VAL A 436 -9.25 43.00 3.22
N PRO A 437 -9.48 44.26 3.65
CA PRO A 437 -9.36 44.66 5.06
C PRO A 437 -10.54 44.14 5.90
N ALA A 438 -10.22 43.44 6.99
CA ALA A 438 -11.17 42.87 7.95
C ALA A 438 -12.07 43.94 8.59
N ARG A 439 -13.38 43.71 8.53
CA ARG A 439 -14.40 44.47 9.26
C ARG A 439 -15.15 43.49 10.17
N TRP A 440 -15.07 43.74 11.47
CA TRP A 440 -15.72 42.99 12.54
C TRP A 440 -17.23 42.86 12.36
N LEU A 441 -17.79 41.68 12.61
CA LEU A 441 -19.19 41.50 12.99
C LEU A 441 -19.30 40.43 14.07
N VAL A 442 -19.82 40.88 15.21
CA VAL A 442 -20.10 40.13 16.44
C VAL A 442 -21.57 39.70 16.39
N GLY A 443 -21.87 38.48 16.83
CA GLY A 443 -23.20 37.97 17.13
C GLY A 443 -23.10 36.84 18.13
#